data_AF-A0A8S4P6T4-F1
#
_entry.id   AF-A0A8S4P6T4-F1
#
_cell.length_a   1.000
_cell.length_b   1.000
_cell.length_c   1.000
_cell.angle_alpha   90.00
_cell.angle_beta   90.00
_cell.angle_gamma   90.00
#
_symmetry.space_group_name_H-M   'P 1'
#
loop_
_entity.id
_entity.type
_entity.pdbx_description
1 polymer ?
#
loop_
_entity_poly.entity_id
_entity_poly.type
_entity_poly.pdbx_seq_one_letter_code
_entity_poly.pdbx_strand_id
1 'polypeptide(L)'
;LFIAIFSYYVRLQPRLVVMGDTNPSGGITLTIRLIRSFEHRNIKHLVCHNIDTSSTIEELMELINKDLKTKPGLPPPFRTFTFDTLKIEHKAHGAKTSDPIINRDNDEMILKKGSTIVESGIENETELSYFKLEDYERYKQNPEVIWKQ
;
A
#
# COMPACT_ATOMS: atom_id res chain seq x y z
N LEU A 1 0.89 -34.30 -5.37
CA LEU A 1 1.13 -33.49 -6.59
C LEU A 1 0.93 -31.97 -6.38
N PHE A 2 0.92 -31.44 -5.15
CA PHE A 2 0.77 -29.99 -4.90
C PHE A 2 1.92 -29.35 -4.10
N ILE A 3 2.77 -30.16 -3.45
CA ILE A 3 3.91 -29.66 -2.66
C ILE A 3 5.16 -29.44 -3.54
N ALA A 4 5.24 -30.10 -4.70
CA ALA A 4 6.42 -30.06 -5.57
C ALA A 4 6.51 -28.82 -6.47
N ILE A 5 5.40 -28.12 -6.74
CA ILE A 5 5.41 -26.94 -7.63
C ILE A 5 5.92 -25.70 -6.88
N PHE A 6 5.61 -25.58 -5.58
CA PHE A 6 6.02 -24.43 -4.77
C PHE A 6 7.54 -24.42 -4.50
N SER A 7 8.17 -25.60 -4.44
CA SER A 7 9.62 -25.71 -4.27
C SER A 7 10.42 -25.43 -5.55
N TYR A 8 9.80 -25.49 -6.73
CA TYR A 8 10.50 -25.25 -8.01
C TYR A 8 10.61 -23.75 -8.34
N TYR A 9 9.60 -22.95 -7.94
CA TYR A 9 9.61 -21.50 -8.19
C TYR A 9 10.64 -20.73 -7.34
N VAL A 10 11.12 -21.31 -6.24
CA VAL A 10 12.15 -20.72 -5.37
C VAL A 10 13.58 -20.98 -5.88
N ARG A 11 13.78 -21.78 -6.94
CA ARG A 11 15.10 -22.35 -7.27
C ARG A 11 15.73 -21.92 -8.61
N LEU A 12 15.25 -20.87 -9.26
CA LEU A 12 15.85 -20.37 -10.50
C LEU A 12 15.93 -18.83 -10.52
N GLN A 13 16.92 -18.30 -9.80
CA GLN A 13 17.46 -16.96 -10.04
C GLN A 13 18.99 -17.12 -10.13
N PRO A 14 19.60 -17.06 -11.32
CA PRO A 14 21.05 -17.15 -11.44
C PRO A 14 21.69 -15.89 -10.85
N ARG A 15 22.70 -16.12 -10.01
CA ARG A 15 23.61 -15.12 -9.44
C ARG A 15 24.42 -14.45 -10.56
N LEU A 16 24.16 -13.17 -10.84
CA LEU A 16 25.07 -12.32 -11.62
C LEU A 16 25.72 -11.33 -10.65
N VAL A 17 27.05 -11.41 -10.53
CA VAL A 17 27.87 -10.39 -9.87
C VAL A 17 28.42 -9.50 -10.97
N VAL A 18 28.09 -8.21 -10.95
CA VAL A 18 28.77 -7.19 -11.77
C VAL A 18 29.04 -5.97 -10.89
N MET A 19 30.30 -5.53 -10.91
CA MET A 19 30.82 -4.39 -10.15
C MET A 19 30.40 -3.06 -10.79
N GLY A 20 30.02 -2.08 -9.95
CA GLY A 20 30.04 -0.65 -10.23
C GLY A 20 28.90 -0.12 -11.11
N ASP A 21 27.82 0.33 -10.48
CA ASP A 21 26.99 1.52 -10.83
C ASP A 21 25.89 1.69 -9.76
N THR A 22 25.67 2.90 -9.28
CA THR A 22 24.75 3.23 -8.17
C THR A 22 23.28 3.21 -8.59
N ASN A 23 22.71 2.04 -8.84
CA ASN A 23 21.29 1.72 -8.63
C ASN A 23 21.11 0.19 -8.79
N PRO A 24 20.82 -0.60 -7.75
CA PRO A 24 20.50 -2.00 -7.96
C PRO A 24 19.10 -2.06 -8.56
N SER A 25 19.03 -2.38 -9.85
CA SER A 25 17.85 -2.55 -10.67
C SER A 25 16.89 -3.62 -10.10
N GLY A 26 16.07 -3.22 -9.15
CA GLY A 26 14.90 -3.95 -8.68
C GLY A 26 13.98 -2.93 -8.02
N GLY A 27 12.83 -2.64 -8.64
CA GLY A 27 11.88 -1.71 -8.05
C GLY A 27 11.45 -2.18 -6.65
N ILE A 28 10.98 -1.25 -5.82
CA ILE A 28 10.62 -1.57 -4.44
C ILE A 28 9.33 -2.40 -4.37
N THR A 29 9.18 -3.15 -3.29
CA THR A 29 7.92 -3.83 -2.96
C THR A 29 7.17 -3.01 -1.91
N LEU A 30 5.89 -2.75 -2.16
CA LEU A 30 5.01 -2.01 -1.25
C LEU A 30 3.82 -2.88 -0.85
N THR A 31 3.36 -2.70 0.40
CA THR A 31 2.10 -3.29 0.85
C THR A 31 1.05 -2.20 0.98
N ILE A 32 0.00 -2.29 0.17
CA ILE A 32 -1.10 -1.32 0.11
C ILE A 32 -2.30 -1.88 0.90
N ARG A 33 -2.62 -1.26 2.02
CA ARG A 33 -3.83 -1.49 2.82
C ARG A 33 -4.98 -0.71 2.20
N LEU A 34 -5.82 -1.40 1.45
CA LEU A 34 -7.04 -0.85 0.87
C LEU A 34 -8.08 -0.73 1.99
N ILE A 35 -8.41 0.48 2.42
CA ILE A 35 -9.47 0.72 3.42
C ILE A 35 -10.72 1.20 2.68
N ARG A 36 -11.69 0.30 2.52
CA ARG A 36 -12.96 0.57 1.83
C ARG A 36 -14.03 1.12 2.76
N SER A 37 -13.89 0.91 4.06
CA SER A 37 -14.78 1.48 5.08
C SER A 37 -14.09 1.47 6.44
N PHE A 38 -13.96 2.65 7.04
CA PHE A 38 -13.45 2.81 8.40
C PHE A 38 -14.46 2.25 9.42
N GLU A 39 -15.73 2.65 9.34
CA GLU A 39 -16.80 2.22 10.26
C GLU A 39 -16.92 0.69 10.40
N HIS A 40 -16.75 -0.05 9.29
CA HIS A 40 -16.84 -1.51 9.26
C HIS A 40 -15.50 -2.23 9.28
N ARG A 41 -14.37 -1.50 9.40
CA ARG A 41 -13.01 -2.06 9.33
C ARG A 41 -12.79 -2.93 8.09
N ASN A 42 -13.34 -2.51 6.96
CA ASN A 42 -13.28 -3.27 5.71
C ASN A 42 -11.94 -3.01 5.01
N ILE A 43 -10.94 -3.85 5.33
CA ILE A 43 -9.54 -3.70 4.89
C ILE A 43 -9.09 -4.92 4.08
N LYS A 44 -8.35 -4.69 2.99
CA LYS A 44 -7.64 -5.74 2.23
C LYS A 44 -6.23 -5.30 1.89
N HIS A 45 -5.29 -6.24 1.86
CA HIS A 45 -3.91 -5.96 1.48
C HIS A 45 -3.68 -6.30 0.00
N LEU A 46 -3.01 -5.40 -0.70
CA LEU A 46 -2.52 -5.57 -2.05
C LEU A 46 -1.01 -5.36 -2.02
N VAL A 47 -0.24 -6.38 -2.41
CA VAL A 47 1.21 -6.26 -2.54
C VAL A 47 1.54 -5.86 -3.97
N CYS A 48 2.28 -4.77 -4.11
CA CYS A 48 2.74 -4.23 -5.39
C CYS A 48 4.27 -4.40 -5.48
N HIS A 49 4.75 -4.95 -6.58
CA HIS A 49 6.17 -5.24 -6.80
C HIS A 49 6.75 -4.37 -7.91
N ASN A 50 8.08 -4.22 -7.92
CA ASN A 50 8.80 -3.55 -8.98
C ASN A 50 8.34 -2.09 -9.20
N ILE A 51 8.09 -1.38 -8.09
CA ILE A 51 7.70 0.02 -8.10
C ILE A 51 8.93 0.89 -8.31
N ASP A 52 8.87 1.79 -9.29
CA ASP A 52 9.93 2.75 -9.58
C ASP A 52 9.91 3.89 -8.57
N THR A 53 11.00 4.05 -7.80
CA THR A 53 11.15 5.09 -6.79
C THR A 53 11.18 6.51 -7.33
N SER A 54 11.46 6.68 -8.63
CA SER A 54 11.45 7.98 -9.30
C SER A 54 10.05 8.42 -9.75
N SER A 55 9.08 7.51 -9.75
CA SER A 55 7.69 7.83 -10.07
C SER A 55 7.03 8.74 -9.03
N THR A 56 6.02 9.47 -9.48
CA THR A 56 5.18 10.34 -8.66
C THR A 56 4.14 9.55 -7.88
N ILE A 57 3.60 10.16 -6.82
CA ILE A 57 2.50 9.56 -6.05
C ILE A 57 1.25 9.32 -6.92
N GLU A 58 0.96 10.19 -7.88
CA GLU A 58 -0.16 10.02 -8.82
C GLU A 58 0.04 8.82 -9.72
N GLU A 59 1.24 8.64 -10.28
CA GLU A 59 1.56 7.46 -11.10
C GLU A 59 1.45 6.17 -10.28
N LEU A 60 1.87 6.19 -9.01
CA LEU A 60 1.67 5.07 -8.08
C LEU A 60 0.17 4.78 -7.87
N MET A 61 -0.64 5.81 -7.65
CA MET A 61 -2.10 5.65 -7.49
C MET A 61 -2.76 5.08 -8.75
N GLU A 62 -2.35 5.55 -9.93
CA GLU A 62 -2.83 5.04 -11.22
C GLU A 62 -2.46 3.58 -11.43
N LEU A 63 -1.23 3.20 -11.10
CA LEU A 63 -0.75 1.81 -11.13
C LEU A 63 -1.60 0.93 -10.19
N ILE A 64 -1.79 1.35 -8.95
CA ILE A 64 -2.63 0.63 -7.98
C ILE A 64 -4.06 0.48 -8.52
N ASN A 65 -4.67 1.57 -9.02
CA ASN A 65 -6.02 1.55 -9.58
C ASN A 65 -6.15 0.59 -10.78
N LYS A 66 -5.12 0.48 -11.61
CA LYS A 66 -5.06 -0.49 -12.71
C LYS A 66 -5.01 -1.93 -12.17
N ASP A 67 -4.18 -2.17 -11.16
CA ASP A 67 -4.07 -3.47 -10.51
C ASP A 67 -5.38 -3.90 -9.82
N LEU A 68 -6.09 -2.98 -9.16
CA LEU A 68 -7.38 -3.28 -8.53
C LEU A 68 -8.40 -3.85 -9.53
N LYS A 69 -8.40 -3.36 -10.77
CA LYS A 69 -9.31 -3.82 -11.82
C LYS A 69 -8.98 -5.23 -12.29
N THR A 70 -7.70 -5.57 -12.37
CA THR A 70 -7.22 -6.83 -12.99
C THR A 70 -6.92 -7.93 -11.97
N LYS A 71 -6.62 -7.61 -10.70
CA LYS A 71 -6.16 -8.56 -9.68
C LYS A 71 -7.16 -9.70 -9.49
N PRO A 72 -6.81 -10.97 -9.73
CA PRO A 72 -7.68 -12.09 -9.40
C PRO A 72 -7.87 -12.20 -7.88
N GLY A 73 -9.07 -12.61 -7.44
CA GLY A 73 -9.37 -12.80 -6.01
C GLY A 73 -9.71 -11.54 -5.22
N LEU A 74 -9.59 -10.35 -5.80
CA LEU A 74 -10.07 -9.12 -5.16
C LEU A 74 -11.61 -9.00 -5.28
N PRO A 75 -12.35 -8.84 -4.15
CA PRO A 75 -13.82 -8.75 -4.19
C PRO A 75 -14.32 -7.56 -5.02
N PRO A 76 -15.45 -7.67 -5.74
CA PRO A 76 -16.00 -6.58 -6.54
C PRO A 76 -16.14 -5.23 -5.81
N PRO A 77 -16.55 -5.17 -4.52
CA PRO A 77 -16.64 -3.91 -3.79
C PRO A 77 -15.33 -3.13 -3.65
N PHE A 78 -14.17 -3.79 -3.75
CA PHE A 78 -12.87 -3.11 -3.77
C PHE A 78 -12.46 -2.64 -5.17
N ARG A 79 -13.04 -3.22 -6.23
CA ARG A 79 -12.76 -2.81 -7.62
C ARG A 79 -13.54 -1.59 -8.05
N THR A 80 -14.74 -1.44 -7.49
CA THR A 80 -15.68 -0.35 -7.83
C THR A 80 -15.62 0.81 -6.85
N PHE A 81 -14.90 0.68 -5.74
CA PHE A 81 -14.72 1.75 -4.77
C PHE A 81 -13.72 2.79 -5.27
N THR A 82 -14.01 4.07 -5.01
CA THR A 82 -13.12 5.18 -5.36
C THR A 82 -12.14 5.41 -4.23
N PHE A 83 -10.86 5.13 -4.50
CA PHE A 83 -9.74 5.50 -3.64
C PHE A 83 -9.07 6.75 -4.20
N ASP A 84 -8.63 7.66 -3.32
CA ASP A 84 -8.07 8.95 -3.74
C ASP A 84 -6.91 9.47 -2.87
N THR A 85 -6.60 8.78 -1.76
CA THR A 85 -5.63 9.26 -0.77
C THR A 85 -4.75 8.13 -0.26
N LEU A 86 -3.43 8.32 -0.38
CA LEU A 86 -2.41 7.45 0.21
C LEU A 86 -1.85 8.04 1.51
N LYS A 87 -1.57 7.18 2.49
CA LYS A 87 -0.95 7.55 3.76
C LYS A 87 0.07 6.49 4.19
N ILE A 88 1.23 6.91 4.72
CA ILE A 88 2.19 5.99 5.33
C ILE A 88 1.67 5.52 6.69
N GLU A 89 1.68 4.21 6.96
CA GLU A 89 1.21 3.65 8.23
C GLU A 89 2.15 3.97 9.40
N HIS A 90 3.42 3.67 9.21
CA HIS A 90 4.43 3.76 10.25
C HIS A 90 5.78 4.14 9.65
N LYS A 91 6.50 5.02 10.37
CA LYS A 91 7.93 5.22 10.17
C LYS A 91 8.66 4.53 11.32
N ALA A 92 9.79 3.89 11.03
CA ALA A 92 10.60 3.23 12.04
C ALA A 92 10.80 4.15 13.26
N HIS A 93 10.54 3.61 14.47
CA HIS A 93 10.62 4.29 15.77
C HIS A 93 9.46 5.23 16.13
N GLY A 94 8.36 5.23 15.38
CA GLY A 94 7.12 5.89 15.80
C GLY A 94 6.42 5.18 16.96
N ALA A 95 5.56 5.90 17.70
CA ALA A 95 4.62 5.25 18.60
C ALA A 95 3.62 4.40 17.77
N LYS A 96 3.28 3.21 18.24
CA LYS A 96 2.16 2.45 17.66
C LYS A 96 0.88 3.25 17.89
N THR A 97 0.08 3.44 16.84
CA THR A 97 -1.24 4.07 16.99
C THR A 97 -2.16 3.16 17.81
N SER A 98 -3.02 3.77 18.64
CA SER A 98 -4.08 3.05 19.35
C SER A 98 -5.24 2.64 18.43
N ASP A 99 -5.35 3.24 17.25
CA ASP A 99 -6.40 2.95 16.28
C ASP A 99 -6.00 1.74 15.39
N PRO A 100 -6.78 0.66 15.36
CA PRO A 100 -6.43 -0.54 14.60
C PRO A 100 -6.64 -0.39 13.08
N ILE A 101 -7.28 0.69 12.63
CA ILE A 101 -7.62 0.91 11.23
C ILE A 101 -6.55 1.75 10.56
N ILE A 102 -6.26 2.93 11.10
CA ILE A 102 -5.32 3.90 10.54
C ILE A 102 -4.80 4.80 11.64
N ASN A 103 -3.54 5.23 11.56
CA ASN A 103 -3.04 6.27 12.45
C ASN A 103 -3.80 7.59 12.18
N ARG A 104 -4.56 8.08 13.16
CA ARG A 104 -5.34 9.33 13.03
C ARG A 104 -4.62 10.57 13.55
N ASP A 105 -3.55 10.38 14.31
CA ASP A 105 -2.91 11.45 15.07
C ASP A 105 -1.81 12.16 14.27
N ASN A 106 -1.46 11.62 13.10
CA ASN A 106 -0.41 12.16 12.24
C ASN A 106 -0.90 12.28 10.79
N ASP A 107 -1.48 13.43 10.44
CA ASP A 107 -1.91 13.75 9.07
C ASP A 107 -0.75 14.14 8.15
N GLU A 108 0.45 14.43 8.69
CA GLU A 108 1.65 14.72 7.89
C GLU A 108 2.13 13.50 7.08
N MET A 109 1.68 12.30 7.47
CA MET A 109 1.94 11.06 6.75
C MET A 109 1.04 10.86 5.51
N ILE A 110 0.08 11.76 5.25
CA ILE A 110 -0.71 11.77 4.02
C ILE A 110 0.19 12.23 2.86
N LEU A 111 0.24 11.41 1.82
CA LEU A 111 1.11 11.65 0.67
C LEU A 111 0.58 12.79 -0.19
N LYS A 112 1.49 13.69 -0.58
CA LYS A 112 1.17 14.82 -1.46
C LYS A 112 1.30 14.38 -2.90
N LYS A 113 0.25 14.66 -3.67
CA LYS A 113 0.29 14.64 -5.13
C LYS A 113 1.37 15.61 -5.63
N GLY A 114 2.12 15.21 -6.64
CA GLY A 114 3.22 15.93 -7.27
C GLY A 114 4.59 15.59 -6.71
N SER A 115 4.66 14.97 -5.52
CA SER A 115 5.92 14.47 -4.96
C SER A 115 6.27 13.11 -5.55
N THR A 116 7.56 12.83 -5.62
CA THR A 116 8.07 11.49 -5.96
C THR A 116 7.96 10.53 -4.78
N ILE A 117 8.00 9.23 -5.06
CA ILE A 117 8.04 8.17 -4.03
C ILE A 117 9.24 8.39 -3.08
N VAL A 118 10.41 8.70 -3.63
CA VAL A 118 11.62 8.96 -2.84
C VAL A 118 11.49 10.20 -1.94
N GLU A 119 10.96 11.31 -2.45
CA GLU A 119 10.74 12.54 -1.66
C GLU A 119 9.70 12.35 -0.55
N SER A 120 8.78 11.42 -0.75
CA SER A 120 7.74 11.07 0.22
C SER A 120 8.26 10.20 1.37
N GLY A 121 9.54 9.79 1.32
CA GLY A 121 10.16 8.92 2.33
C GLY A 121 9.61 7.49 2.29
N ILE A 122 9.18 7.03 1.11
CA ILE A 122 8.75 5.64 0.89
C ILE A 122 9.98 4.82 0.55
N GLU A 123 10.18 3.75 1.31
CA GLU A 123 11.28 2.80 1.13
C GLU A 123 10.72 1.39 0.81
N ASN A 124 11.62 0.45 0.53
CA ASN A 124 11.23 -0.94 0.33
C ASN A 124 10.48 -1.49 1.56
N GLU A 125 9.42 -2.26 1.32
CA GLU A 125 8.52 -2.84 2.31
C GLU A 125 7.67 -1.82 3.10
N THR A 126 7.63 -0.55 2.68
CA THR A 126 6.73 0.43 3.28
C THR A 126 5.28 -0.01 3.16
N GLU A 127 4.55 0.10 4.27
CA GLU A 127 3.10 -0.10 4.31
C GLU A 127 2.37 1.24 4.11
N LEU A 128 1.49 1.27 3.12
CA LEU A 128 0.66 2.43 2.80
C LEU A 128 -0.81 2.07 2.97
N SER A 129 -1.61 2.99 3.51
CA SER A 129 -3.07 2.93 3.41
C SER A 129 -3.57 3.68 2.20
N TYR A 130 -4.52 3.10 1.48
CA TYR A 130 -5.21 3.73 0.37
C TYR A 130 -6.72 3.76 0.66
N PHE A 131 -7.29 4.97 0.69
CA PHE A 131 -8.66 5.22 1.14
C PHE A 131 -9.27 6.44 0.43
N LYS A 132 -10.51 6.77 0.76
CA LYS A 132 -11.21 7.98 0.34
C LYS A 132 -11.08 9.06 1.42
N LEU A 133 -10.54 10.24 1.09
CA LEU A 133 -10.25 11.31 2.05
C LEU A 133 -11.49 11.72 2.86
N GLU A 134 -12.62 11.88 2.19
CA GLU A 134 -13.89 12.26 2.80
C GLU A 134 -14.34 11.28 3.89
N ASP A 135 -14.14 9.98 3.66
CA ASP A 135 -14.50 8.95 4.64
C ASP A 135 -13.55 8.95 5.83
N TYR A 136 -12.26 9.25 5.59
CA TYR A 136 -11.28 9.41 6.66
C TYR A 136 -11.58 10.61 7.55
N GLU A 137 -11.89 11.77 6.98
CA GLU A 137 -12.23 12.97 7.76
C GLU A 137 -13.50 12.76 8.59
N ARG A 138 -14.51 12.08 8.04
CA ARG A 138 -15.72 11.69 8.79
C ARG A 138 -15.37 10.76 9.96
N TYR A 139 -14.55 9.75 9.72
CA TYR A 139 -14.09 8.83 10.76
C TYR A 139 -13.26 9.52 11.84
N LYS A 140 -12.44 10.51 11.48
CA LYS A 140 -11.63 11.30 12.43
C LYS A 140 -12.51 12.12 13.38
N GLN A 141 -13.60 12.69 12.86
CA GLN A 141 -14.56 13.47 13.65
C GLN A 141 -15.45 12.59 14.53
N ASN A 142 -15.84 11.41 14.04
CA ASN A 142 -16.68 10.47 14.77
C ASN A 142 -16.17 9.03 14.58
N PRO A 143 -15.25 8.55 15.43
CA PRO A 143 -14.66 7.22 15.31
C PRO A 143 -15.61 6.15 15.87
N GLU A 144 -16.80 6.05 15.29
CA GLU A 144 -17.74 4.99 15.61
C GLU A 144 -17.43 3.76 14.77
N VAL A 145 -17.18 2.65 15.47
CA VAL A 145 -17.02 1.35 14.84
C VAL A 145 -18.36 0.64 14.93
N ILE A 146 -18.95 0.38 13.77
CA ILE A 146 -20.22 -0.36 13.69
C ILE A 146 -19.87 -1.85 13.70
N TRP A 147 -20.06 -2.47 14.87
CA TRP A 147 -20.05 -3.93 15.01
C TRP A 147 -21.32 -4.46 14.35
N LYS A 148 -21.21 -5.48 13.49
CA LYS A 148 -22.40 -6.10 12.88
C LYS A 148 -23.31 -6.64 13.98
N GLN A 149 -24.56 -6.13 14.01
CA GLN A 149 -25.68 -6.77 14.69
C GLN A 149 -26.27 -7.87 13.81
#